data_AF-A0A7R9Q4S6-F1
#
_entry.id   AF-A0A7R9Q4S6-F1
#
_cell.length_a   1.000
_cell.length_b   1.000
_cell.length_c   1.000
_cell.angle_alpha   90.00
_cell.angle_beta   90.00
_cell.angle_gamma   90.00
#
_symmetry.space_group_name_H-M   'P 1'
#
loop_
_entity.id
_entity.type
_entity.pdbx_description
1 polymer ?
#
loop_
_entity_poly.entity_id
_entity_poly.type
_entity_poly.pdbx_seq_one_letter_code
_entity_poly.pdbx_strand_id
1 'polypeptide(L)'
;MPSDPKLVEYAIQVFGTTELTADQWKQLEDQRKMKLLFEMLQKKQRTNQMLAKSGKVKYEYDSDEDVEDGTWEHKRRRQEMQQTHGIANVLTENASGKHHIGDFMPPEELDKFMKKWESLKGGTSLAPESDYSDLKLTEDNVGFQMLKKLGWSEGQGLGAEGTGTAEPINKGPVGVNNAGLGQTRPEELSDRDDEYEAYRKRMMMAYRFRPNPLNNPRRAYY
;
A
#
# COMPACT_ATOMS: atom_id res chain seq x y z
N MET A 1 -27.84 14.41 23.99
CA MET A 1 -27.15 15.57 23.40
C MET A 1 -26.35 15.09 22.19
N PRO A 2 -26.53 15.69 21.00
CA PRO A 2 -25.77 15.28 19.82
C PRO A 2 -24.29 15.65 19.97
N SER A 3 -23.41 14.70 19.63
CA SER A 3 -21.95 14.84 19.81
C SER A 3 -21.25 15.65 18.71
N ASP A 4 -21.96 16.06 17.65
CA ASP A 4 -21.35 16.74 16.49
C ASP A 4 -21.43 18.27 16.62
N PRO A 5 -20.31 18.97 16.86
CA PRO A 5 -20.30 20.42 17.10
C PRO A 5 -20.85 21.24 15.93
N LYS A 6 -20.74 20.74 14.69
CA LYS A 6 -21.30 21.41 13.50
C LYS A 6 -22.82 21.31 13.42
N LEU A 7 -23.41 20.26 13.99
CA LEU A 7 -24.86 20.12 14.05
C LEU A 7 -25.44 21.09 15.08
N VAL A 8 -24.73 21.30 16.20
CA VAL A 8 -25.10 22.26 17.25
C VAL A 8 -25.03 23.69 16.71
N GLU A 9 -23.99 24.03 15.95
CA GLU A 9 -23.88 25.34 15.29
C GLU A 9 -25.01 25.58 14.28
N TYR A 10 -25.35 24.57 13.48
CA TYR A 10 -26.47 24.65 12.54
C TYR A 10 -27.83 24.77 13.26
N ALA A 11 -27.99 24.10 14.41
CA ALA A 11 -29.18 24.22 15.25
C ALA A 11 -29.35 25.64 15.80
N ILE A 12 -28.27 26.27 16.27
CA ILE A 12 -28.26 27.67 16.71
C ILE A 12 -28.61 28.61 15.55
N GLN A 13 -28.11 28.34 14.35
CA GLN A 13 -28.40 29.15 13.16
C GLN A 13 -29.88 29.09 12.73
N VAL A 14 -30.52 27.93 12.85
CA VAL A 14 -31.91 27.71 12.36
C VAL A 14 -32.95 28.02 13.45
N PHE A 15 -32.70 27.65 14.70
CA PHE A 15 -33.67 27.75 15.80
C PHE A 15 -33.28 28.76 16.89
N GLY A 16 -32.05 29.30 16.87
CA GLY A 16 -31.59 30.26 17.87
C GLY A 16 -31.31 29.67 19.25
N THR A 17 -31.58 28.38 19.46
CA THR A 17 -31.40 27.67 20.74
C THR A 17 -30.89 26.25 20.55
N THR A 18 -30.35 25.66 21.61
CA THR A 18 -29.85 24.27 21.65
C THR A 18 -30.79 23.32 22.37
N GLU A 19 -31.88 23.83 22.95
CA GLU A 19 -32.90 23.05 23.65
C GLU A 19 -33.98 22.57 22.66
N LEU A 20 -33.65 21.55 21.88
CA LEU A 20 -34.51 20.98 20.85
C LEU A 20 -34.97 19.57 21.22
N THR A 21 -36.19 19.22 20.82
CA THR A 21 -36.73 17.86 20.98
C THR A 21 -36.01 16.88 20.05
N ALA A 22 -36.10 15.58 20.36
CA ALA A 22 -35.43 14.54 19.56
C ALA A 22 -35.83 14.56 18.07
N ASP A 23 -37.10 14.87 17.78
CA ASP A 23 -37.61 14.98 16.41
C ASP A 23 -37.06 16.21 15.68
N GLN A 24 -36.89 17.34 16.38
CA GLN A 24 -36.28 18.56 15.81
C GLN A 24 -34.80 18.34 15.48
N TRP A 25 -34.07 17.60 16.31
CA TRP A 25 -32.69 17.21 16.01
C TRP A 25 -32.59 16.32 14.77
N LYS A 26 -33.49 15.35 14.63
CA LYS A 26 -33.55 14.48 13.44
C LYS A 26 -33.84 15.28 12.17
N GLN A 27 -34.77 16.24 12.24
CA GLN A 27 -35.10 17.12 11.12
C GLN A 27 -33.90 18.01 10.71
N LEU A 28 -33.14 18.53 11.68
CA LEU A 28 -31.92 19.30 11.43
C LEU A 28 -30.83 18.48 10.74
N GLU A 29 -30.63 17.24 11.19
CA GLU A 29 -29.70 16.32 10.54
C GLU A 29 -30.08 16.06 9.09
N ASP A 30 -31.37 15.81 8.83
CA ASP A 30 -31.86 15.54 7.48
C ASP A 30 -31.75 16.77 6.57
N GLN A 31 -32.06 17.96 7.08
CA GLN A 31 -31.84 19.22 6.35
C GLN A 31 -30.36 19.43 6.02
N ARG A 32 -29.45 19.16 6.96
CA ARG A 32 -28.00 19.29 6.75
C ARG A 32 -27.51 18.30 5.70
N LYS A 33 -27.97 17.04 5.75
CA LYS A 33 -27.66 16.01 4.74
C LYS A 33 -28.15 16.44 3.36
N MET A 34 -29.38 16.94 3.26
CA MET A 34 -29.96 17.42 2.00
C MET A 34 -29.17 18.62 1.42
N LYS A 35 -28.75 19.57 2.27
CA LYS A 35 -27.91 20.70 1.86
C LYS A 35 -26.57 20.23 1.31
N LEU A 36 -25.92 19.28 1.99
CA LEU A 36 -24.65 18.71 1.56
C LEU A 36 -24.79 17.98 0.21
N LEU A 37 -25.84 17.17 0.05
CA LEU A 37 -26.14 16.48 -1.21
C LEU A 37 -26.38 17.46 -2.36
N PHE A 38 -27.12 18.55 -2.12
CA PHE A 38 -27.37 19.59 -3.10
C PHE A 38 -26.08 20.31 -3.53
N GLU A 39 -25.20 20.64 -2.59
CA GLU A 39 -23.90 21.23 -2.87
C GLU A 39 -23.02 20.29 -3.72
N MET A 40 -22.98 19.00 -3.37
CA MET A 40 -22.28 17.98 -4.16
C MET A 40 -22.83 17.86 -5.58
N LEU A 41 -24.16 17.90 -5.75
CA LEU A 41 -24.82 17.84 -7.05
C LEU A 41 -24.48 19.07 -7.90
N GLN A 42 -24.54 20.27 -7.32
CA GLN A 42 -24.15 21.50 -8.01
C GLN A 42 -22.68 21.48 -8.44
N LYS A 43 -21.79 21.01 -7.57
CA LYS A 43 -20.36 20.86 -7.88
C LYS A 43 -20.16 19.89 -9.05
N LYS A 44 -20.82 18.72 -9.03
CA LYS A 44 -20.79 17.73 -10.11
C LYS A 44 -21.34 18.28 -11.42
N GLN A 45 -22.39 19.10 -11.37
CA GLN A 45 -22.97 19.73 -12.55
C GLN A 45 -22.02 20.78 -13.13
N ARG A 46 -21.36 21.60 -12.29
CA ARG A 46 -20.33 22.56 -12.72
C ARG A 46 -19.13 21.85 -13.34
N THR A 47 -18.65 20.75 -12.75
CA THR A 47 -17.53 19.98 -13.33
C THR A 47 -17.93 19.38 -14.67
N ASN A 48 -19.14 18.83 -14.80
CA ASN A 48 -19.62 18.31 -16.07
C ASN A 48 -19.79 19.40 -17.13
N GLN A 49 -20.27 20.59 -16.76
CA GLN A 49 -20.34 21.73 -17.68
C GLN A 49 -18.96 22.25 -18.09
N MET A 50 -18.00 22.31 -17.16
CA MET A 50 -16.60 22.63 -17.46
C MET A 50 -16.00 21.62 -18.44
N LEU A 51 -16.18 20.32 -18.16
CA LEU A 51 -15.75 19.21 -19.03
C LEU A 51 -16.36 19.35 -20.43
N ALA A 52 -17.68 19.57 -20.51
CA ALA A 52 -18.40 19.77 -21.77
C ALA A 52 -17.92 21.02 -22.53
N LYS A 53 -17.69 22.15 -21.86
CA LYS A 53 -17.13 23.38 -22.47
C LYS A 53 -15.70 23.20 -22.95
N SER A 54 -14.91 22.40 -22.24
CA SER A 54 -13.53 22.06 -22.64
C SER A 54 -13.48 21.04 -23.78
N GLY A 55 -14.64 20.57 -24.26
CA GLY A 55 -14.72 19.53 -25.29
C GLY A 55 -14.16 18.18 -24.83
N LYS A 56 -14.07 17.96 -23.51
CA LYS A 56 -13.55 16.72 -22.90
C LYS A 56 -14.72 15.93 -22.33
N VAL A 57 -15.18 14.89 -23.02
CA VAL A 57 -16.15 13.94 -22.48
C VAL A 57 -15.42 13.01 -21.50
N LYS A 58 -16.02 12.74 -20.33
CA LYS A 58 -15.41 11.86 -19.30
C LYS A 58 -15.07 10.44 -19.84
N TYR A 59 -15.79 10.03 -20.88
CA TYR A 59 -15.65 8.77 -21.61
C TYR A 59 -15.48 9.09 -23.09
N GLU A 60 -14.42 9.82 -23.45
CA GLU A 60 -13.96 9.83 -24.84
C GLU A 60 -13.36 8.47 -25.14
N TYR A 61 -13.83 7.87 -26.24
CA TYR A 61 -13.09 6.80 -26.88
C TYR A 61 -11.82 7.45 -27.45
N ASP A 62 -10.66 6.92 -27.05
CA ASP A 62 -9.34 7.39 -27.45
C ASP A 62 -9.27 7.35 -28.98
N SER A 63 -9.41 8.51 -29.63
CA SER A 63 -9.20 8.60 -31.07
C SER A 63 -7.73 8.33 -31.32
N ASP A 64 -7.43 7.23 -32.01
CA ASP A 64 -6.08 6.87 -32.43
C ASP A 64 -5.56 7.77 -33.57
N GLU A 65 -6.25 8.86 -33.91
CA GLU A 65 -5.92 9.73 -35.03
C GLU A 65 -4.68 10.60 -34.79
N ASP A 66 -4.34 10.92 -33.52
CA ASP A 66 -3.14 11.71 -33.17
C ASP A 66 -2.00 10.84 -32.60
N VAL A 67 -1.25 10.19 -33.50
CA VAL A 67 -0.10 9.30 -33.18
C VAL A 67 1.25 10.04 -33.18
N GLU A 68 1.28 11.35 -33.44
CA GLU A 68 2.54 12.12 -33.61
C GLU A 68 3.52 11.93 -32.45
N ASP A 69 3.00 11.71 -31.23
CA ASP A 69 3.81 11.49 -30.02
C ASP A 69 3.45 10.20 -29.25
N GLY A 70 2.85 9.23 -29.97
CA GLY A 70 2.36 7.96 -29.43
C GLY A 70 0.98 8.03 -28.78
N THR A 71 0.42 6.86 -28.46
CA THR A 71 -0.91 6.74 -27.83
C THR A 71 -0.95 7.35 -26.43
N TRP A 72 -2.14 7.53 -25.86
CA TRP A 72 -2.29 8.02 -24.48
C TRP A 72 -1.50 7.20 -23.45
N GLU A 73 -1.42 5.87 -23.62
CA GLU A 73 -0.60 5.01 -22.76
C GLU A 73 0.90 5.34 -22.85
N HIS A 74 1.40 5.70 -24.03
CA HIS A 74 2.78 6.14 -24.22
C HIS A 74 3.03 7.48 -23.54
N LYS A 75 2.08 8.43 -23.65
CA LYS A 75 2.16 9.75 -22.99
C LYS A 75 2.16 9.61 -21.47
N ARG A 76 1.27 8.77 -20.92
CA ARG A 76 1.22 8.45 -19.48
C ARG A 76 2.53 7.80 -19.01
N ARG A 77 3.02 6.79 -19.74
CA ARG A 77 4.28 6.11 -19.38
C ARG A 77 5.48 7.05 -19.46
N ARG A 78 5.52 7.94 -20.45
CA ARG A 78 6.56 8.97 -20.56
C ARG A 78 6.52 9.94 -19.37
N GLN A 79 5.33 10.34 -18.93
CA GLN A 79 5.17 11.17 -17.74
C GLN A 79 5.67 10.45 -16.47
N GLU A 80 5.32 9.16 -16.30
CA GLU A 80 5.85 8.32 -15.21
C GLU A 80 7.38 8.25 -15.26
N MET A 81 7.97 8.04 -16.45
CA MET A 81 9.43 8.06 -16.63
C MET A 81 10.04 9.42 -16.29
N GLN A 82 9.43 10.53 -16.70
CA GLN A 82 9.93 11.86 -16.36
C GLN A 82 9.94 12.10 -14.84
N GLN A 83 8.91 11.64 -14.13
CA GLN A 83 8.83 11.74 -12.67
C GLN A 83 9.93 10.93 -11.98
N THR A 84 10.25 9.72 -12.47
CA THR A 84 11.27 8.85 -11.85
C THR A 84 12.68 9.08 -12.37
N HIS A 85 12.87 9.91 -13.41
CA HIS A 85 14.16 10.09 -14.08
C HIS A 85 15.27 10.59 -13.15
N GLY A 86 14.97 11.60 -12.31
CA GLY A 86 15.94 12.14 -11.36
C GLY A 86 16.40 11.09 -10.35
N ILE A 87 15.47 10.30 -9.81
CA ILE A 87 15.78 9.21 -8.87
C ILE A 87 16.63 8.15 -9.57
N ALA A 88 16.30 7.78 -10.81
CA ALA A 88 17.06 6.80 -11.58
C ALA A 88 18.51 7.24 -11.83
N ASN A 89 18.75 8.53 -12.10
CA ASN A 89 20.10 9.06 -12.28
C ASN A 89 20.89 8.99 -10.98
N VAL A 90 20.32 9.46 -9.86
CA VAL A 90 20.98 9.40 -8.54
C VAL A 90 21.32 7.96 -8.15
N LEU A 91 20.38 7.02 -8.37
CA LEU A 91 20.64 5.60 -8.11
C LEU A 91 21.77 5.06 -8.98
N THR A 92 21.83 5.46 -10.25
CA THR A 92 22.87 5.01 -11.19
C THR A 92 24.24 5.57 -10.81
N GLU A 93 24.33 6.84 -10.42
CA GLU A 93 25.55 7.49 -9.96
C GLU A 93 26.07 6.86 -8.66
N ASN A 94 25.18 6.63 -7.69
CA ASN A 94 25.53 5.97 -6.42
C ASN A 94 25.99 4.52 -6.60
N ALA A 95 25.60 3.88 -7.70
CA ALA A 95 26.02 2.54 -8.08
C ALA A 95 27.34 2.50 -8.88
N SER A 96 27.93 3.66 -9.19
CA SER A 96 29.21 3.71 -9.90
C SER A 96 30.29 2.95 -9.13
N GLY A 97 31.08 2.13 -9.84
CA GLY A 97 32.13 1.29 -9.26
C GLY A 97 31.68 -0.10 -8.78
N LYS A 98 30.38 -0.39 -8.74
CA LYS A 98 29.86 -1.75 -8.50
C LYS A 98 29.77 -2.51 -9.82
N HIS A 99 30.35 -3.71 -9.87
CA HIS A 99 30.46 -4.49 -11.10
C HIS A 99 29.84 -5.89 -10.98
N HIS A 100 29.91 -6.51 -9.80
CA HIS A 100 29.30 -7.82 -9.58
C HIS A 100 27.82 -7.64 -9.27
N ILE A 101 26.98 -8.57 -9.75
CA ILE A 101 25.54 -8.46 -9.54
C ILE A 101 25.16 -8.53 -8.06
N GLY A 102 25.94 -9.24 -7.25
CA GLY A 102 25.81 -9.31 -5.79
C GLY A 102 26.09 -7.98 -5.07
N ASP A 103 26.90 -7.09 -5.65
CA ASP A 103 27.24 -5.79 -5.03
C ASP A 103 26.02 -4.86 -4.90
N PHE A 104 24.99 -5.11 -5.70
CA PHE A 104 23.74 -4.36 -5.68
C PHE A 104 22.76 -4.84 -4.61
N MET A 105 22.98 -6.02 -4.01
CA MET A 105 22.11 -6.51 -2.95
C MET A 105 22.36 -5.71 -1.65
N PRO A 106 21.31 -5.16 -1.02
CA PRO A 106 21.44 -4.56 0.31
C PRO A 106 21.92 -5.60 1.34
N PRO A 107 22.83 -5.24 2.27
CA PRO A 107 23.34 -6.18 3.27
C PRO A 107 22.26 -6.82 4.14
N GLU A 108 21.21 -6.06 4.49
CA GLU A 108 20.07 -6.56 5.27
C GLU A 108 19.30 -7.65 4.52
N GLU A 109 19.13 -7.50 3.21
CA GLU A 109 18.46 -8.51 2.39
C GLU A 109 19.33 -9.75 2.18
N LEU A 110 20.65 -9.56 2.09
CA LEU A 110 21.60 -10.66 2.04
C LEU A 110 21.55 -11.48 3.34
N ASP A 111 21.51 -10.84 4.50
CA ASP A 111 21.39 -11.52 5.80
C ASP A 111 20.07 -12.31 5.90
N LYS A 112 18.95 -11.70 5.52
CA LYS A 112 17.64 -12.37 5.46
C LYS A 112 17.68 -13.58 4.52
N PHE A 113 18.33 -13.46 3.36
CA PHE A 113 18.50 -14.57 2.42
C PHE A 113 19.34 -15.71 3.01
N MET A 114 20.49 -15.38 3.62
CA MET A 114 21.39 -16.37 4.22
C MET A 114 20.74 -17.09 5.39
N LYS A 115 20.08 -16.37 6.30
CA LYS A 115 19.30 -16.97 7.39
C LYS A 115 18.22 -17.93 6.90
N LYS A 116 17.48 -17.55 5.83
CA LYS A 116 16.47 -18.43 5.22
C LYS A 116 17.11 -19.68 4.62
N TRP A 117 18.25 -19.54 3.94
CA TRP A 117 19.01 -20.66 3.38
C TRP A 117 19.52 -21.63 4.46
N GLU A 118 20.14 -21.09 5.51
CA GLU A 118 20.65 -21.88 6.64
C GLU A 118 19.53 -22.60 7.38
N SER A 119 18.38 -21.94 7.57
CA SER A 119 17.20 -22.56 8.20
C SER A 119 16.66 -23.74 7.39
N LEU A 120 16.58 -23.58 6.06
CA LEU A 120 16.17 -24.66 5.16
C LEU A 120 17.16 -25.84 5.20
N LYS A 121 18.47 -25.58 5.15
CA LYS A 121 19.50 -26.64 5.14
C LYS A 121 19.74 -27.29 6.49
N GLY A 122 19.64 -26.53 7.58
CA GLY A 122 19.85 -27.02 8.93
C GLY A 122 18.70 -27.86 9.48
N GLY A 123 17.61 -28.03 8.71
CA GLY A 123 16.39 -28.70 9.16
C GLY A 123 15.74 -28.06 10.40
N THR A 124 16.27 -26.91 10.83
CA THR A 124 15.78 -26.18 11.97
C THR A 124 14.71 -25.27 11.39
N SER A 125 13.44 -25.58 11.68
CA SER A 125 12.33 -24.68 11.42
C SER A 125 12.43 -23.47 12.36
N LEU A 126 13.49 -22.67 12.22
CA LEU A 126 13.45 -21.29 12.66
C LEU A 126 12.32 -20.69 11.85
N ALA A 127 11.21 -20.41 12.52
CA ALA A 127 10.05 -19.79 11.93
C ALA A 127 10.56 -18.64 11.05
N PRO A 128 10.12 -18.54 9.78
CA PRO A 128 10.57 -17.47 8.90
C PRO A 128 10.39 -16.19 9.69
N GLU A 129 11.50 -15.49 9.96
CA GLU A 129 11.55 -14.28 10.80
C GLU A 129 10.38 -13.43 10.37
N SER A 130 9.31 -13.47 11.16
CA SER A 130 8.06 -12.89 10.72
C SER A 130 8.31 -11.39 10.78
N ASP A 131 7.84 -10.65 9.77
CA ASP A 131 7.90 -9.19 9.79
C ASP A 131 7.36 -8.62 11.11
N TYR A 132 6.55 -9.40 11.83
CA TYR A 132 6.09 -9.13 13.19
C TYR A 132 7.22 -8.87 14.20
N SER A 133 8.35 -9.58 14.15
CA SER A 133 9.48 -9.34 15.05
C SER A 133 10.09 -7.95 14.83
N ASP A 134 10.33 -7.59 13.57
CA ASP A 134 10.84 -6.27 13.15
C ASP A 134 9.82 -5.14 13.37
N LEU A 135 8.52 -5.42 13.19
CA LEU A 135 7.43 -4.43 13.18
C LEU A 135 6.53 -4.48 14.43
N LYS A 136 6.97 -5.13 15.50
CA LYS A 136 6.16 -5.27 16.72
C LYS A 136 5.81 -3.88 17.26
N LEU A 137 4.52 -3.63 17.45
CA LEU A 137 4.04 -2.37 18.02
C LEU A 137 4.51 -2.23 19.47
N THR A 138 5.15 -1.10 19.77
CA THR A 138 5.61 -0.74 21.11
C THR A 138 4.56 0.07 21.86
N GLU A 139 4.83 0.36 23.13
CA GLU A 139 3.94 1.12 24.02
C GLU A 139 3.69 2.57 23.61
N ASP A 140 4.49 3.10 22.68
CA ASP A 140 4.31 4.43 22.10
C ASP A 140 3.11 4.48 21.13
N ASN A 141 2.66 3.33 20.65
CA ASN A 141 1.53 3.26 19.73
C ASN A 141 0.21 3.60 20.44
N VAL A 142 -0.55 4.54 19.87
CA VAL A 142 -1.85 4.97 20.43
C VAL A 142 -2.83 3.81 20.59
N GLY A 143 -2.87 2.88 19.64
CA GLY A 143 -3.71 1.68 19.70
C GLY A 143 -3.30 0.74 20.83
N PHE A 144 -1.99 0.57 21.05
CA PHE A 144 -1.46 -0.20 22.17
C PHE A 144 -1.89 0.42 23.52
N GLN A 145 -1.75 1.74 23.66
CA GLN A 145 -2.17 2.45 24.88
C GLN A 145 -3.68 2.37 25.12
N MET A 146 -4.49 2.44 24.06
CA MET A 146 -5.94 2.30 24.14
C MET A 146 -6.35 0.90 24.61
N LEU A 147 -5.75 -0.15 24.03
CA LEU A 147 -5.98 -1.53 24.46
C LEU A 147 -5.60 -1.74 25.93
N LYS A 148 -4.43 -1.24 26.33
CA LYS A 148 -3.96 -1.29 27.73
C LYS A 148 -4.94 -0.62 28.70
N LYS A 149 -5.50 0.55 28.33
CA LYS A 149 -6.51 1.25 29.13
C LYS A 149 -7.85 0.51 29.23
N LEU A 150 -8.18 -0.31 28.24
CA LEU A 150 -9.38 -1.16 28.24
C LEU A 150 -9.17 -2.49 28.99
N GLY A 151 -8.02 -2.67 29.64
CA GLY A 151 -7.71 -3.85 30.45
C GLY A 151 -7.05 -4.99 29.68
N TRP A 152 -6.64 -4.77 28.43
CA TRP A 152 -5.81 -5.74 27.71
C TRP A 152 -4.35 -5.67 28.19
N SER A 153 -3.69 -6.82 28.28
CA SER A 153 -2.29 -6.93 28.66
C SER A 153 -1.47 -7.54 27.51
N GLU A 154 -0.23 -7.09 27.36
CA GLU A 154 0.64 -7.58 26.29
C GLU A 154 0.89 -9.09 26.43
N GLY A 155 0.76 -9.83 25.32
CA GLY A 155 0.88 -11.29 25.29
C GLY A 155 -0.42 -12.03 25.62
N GLN A 156 -1.48 -11.33 26.04
CA GLN A 156 -2.79 -11.94 26.25
C GLN A 156 -3.63 -11.93 24.96
N GLY A 157 -4.28 -13.06 24.68
CA GLY A 157 -5.30 -13.14 23.65
C GLY A 157 -6.51 -12.23 23.94
N LEU A 158 -7.17 -11.75 22.89
CA LEU A 158 -8.43 -11.00 23.05
C LEU A 158 -9.61 -11.95 23.33
N GLY A 159 -10.71 -11.42 23.87
CA GLY A 159 -11.92 -12.18 24.19
C GLY A 159 -12.22 -12.23 25.69
N ALA A 160 -13.45 -12.63 26.06
CA ALA A 160 -13.92 -12.61 27.45
C ALA A 160 -13.06 -13.48 28.39
N GLU A 161 -12.56 -14.61 27.89
CA GLU A 161 -11.67 -15.52 28.61
C GLU A 161 -10.20 -15.41 28.17
N GLY A 162 -9.87 -14.43 27.31
CA GLY A 162 -8.52 -14.27 26.76
C GLY A 162 -8.06 -15.39 25.82
N THR A 163 -9.00 -16.17 25.27
CA THR A 163 -8.74 -17.36 24.43
C THR A 163 -8.44 -17.03 22.96
N GLY A 164 -8.48 -15.76 22.56
CA GLY A 164 -8.14 -15.34 21.21
C GLY A 164 -6.64 -15.52 20.89
N THR A 165 -6.32 -15.53 19.60
CA THR A 165 -4.93 -15.62 19.12
C THR A 165 -4.13 -14.41 19.60
N ALA A 166 -3.05 -14.63 20.36
CA ALA A 166 -2.18 -13.58 20.88
C ALA A 166 -1.18 -13.07 19.84
N GLU A 167 -0.67 -13.95 18.98
CA GLU A 167 0.28 -13.61 17.92
C GLU A 167 -0.42 -13.53 16.55
N PRO A 168 -0.02 -12.62 15.67
CA PRO A 168 -0.61 -12.55 14.34
C PRO A 168 -0.29 -13.81 13.53
N ILE A 169 -1.28 -14.28 12.78
CA ILE A 169 -1.12 -15.43 11.89
C ILE A 169 -0.44 -14.96 10.60
N ASN A 170 0.62 -15.65 10.19
CA ASN A 170 1.26 -15.40 8.91
C ASN A 170 0.30 -15.78 7.76
N LYS A 171 0.04 -14.83 6.85
CA LYS A 171 -0.84 -15.01 5.68
C LYS A 171 -0.30 -15.99 4.63
N GLY A 172 0.93 -16.48 4.78
CA GLY A 172 1.58 -17.36 3.82
C GLY A 172 2.06 -16.62 2.55
N PRO A 173 2.58 -17.36 1.56
CA PRO A 173 3.04 -16.77 0.32
C PRO A 173 1.87 -16.15 -0.45
N VAL A 174 1.99 -14.86 -0.79
CA VAL A 174 1.01 -14.17 -1.62
C VAL A 174 1.38 -14.39 -3.08
N GLY A 175 0.42 -14.88 -3.88
CA GLY A 175 0.61 -15.07 -5.31
C GLY A 175 0.94 -13.75 -6.02
N VAL A 176 1.85 -13.82 -6.99
CA VAL A 176 2.28 -12.66 -7.77
C VAL A 176 1.52 -12.65 -9.10
N ASN A 177 1.07 -11.47 -9.56
CA ASN A 177 0.57 -11.24 -10.93
C ASN A 177 -0.49 -12.25 -11.44
N ASN A 178 -1.62 -12.40 -10.74
CA ASN A 178 -2.70 -13.33 -11.14
C ASN A 178 -2.20 -14.77 -11.40
N ALA A 179 -1.04 -15.15 -10.84
CA ALA A 179 -0.51 -16.49 -10.98
C ALA A 179 -1.48 -17.51 -10.36
N GLY A 180 -1.56 -18.69 -10.98
CA GLY A 180 -2.35 -19.79 -10.46
C GLY A 180 -1.87 -20.25 -9.09
N LEU A 181 -2.78 -20.83 -8.31
CA LEU A 181 -2.44 -21.43 -7.02
C LEU A 181 -1.36 -22.51 -7.20
N GLY A 182 -0.34 -22.50 -6.34
CA GLY A 182 0.79 -23.45 -6.39
C GLY A 182 1.95 -23.01 -7.28
N GLN A 183 1.84 -21.90 -8.01
CA GLN A 183 3.00 -21.26 -8.62
C GLN A 183 3.87 -20.63 -7.53
N THR A 184 5.13 -21.04 -7.49
CA THR A 184 6.13 -20.46 -6.59
C THR A 184 6.91 -19.37 -7.32
N ARG A 185 7.39 -18.37 -6.57
CA ARG A 185 8.27 -17.36 -7.16
C ARG A 185 9.62 -18.01 -7.43
N PRO A 186 10.23 -17.84 -8.62
CA PRO A 186 11.50 -18.50 -8.93
C PRO A 186 12.67 -18.00 -8.06
N GLU A 187 12.55 -16.82 -7.47
CA GLU A 187 13.52 -16.26 -6.51
C GLU A 187 13.43 -16.89 -5.12
N GLU A 188 12.37 -17.64 -4.82
CA GLU A 188 12.17 -18.23 -3.50
C GLU A 188 13.03 -19.49 -3.30
N LEU A 189 13.74 -19.54 -2.17
CA LEU A 189 14.51 -20.70 -1.75
C LEU A 189 13.60 -21.89 -1.44
N SER A 190 14.01 -23.06 -1.92
CA SER A 190 13.39 -24.36 -1.72
C SER A 190 14.36 -25.29 -1.01
N ASP A 191 13.83 -26.22 -0.22
CA ASP A 191 14.61 -27.26 0.47
C ASP A 191 15.46 -28.11 -0.51
N ARG A 192 14.92 -28.31 -1.72
CA ARG A 192 15.58 -29.10 -2.78
C ARG A 192 16.65 -28.33 -3.55
N ASP A 193 16.85 -27.04 -3.27
CA ASP A 193 17.87 -26.24 -3.95
C ASP A 193 19.27 -26.69 -3.52
N ASP A 194 20.20 -26.72 -4.46
CA ASP A 194 21.63 -26.93 -4.20
C ASP A 194 22.35 -25.58 -4.04
N GLU A 195 23.61 -25.59 -3.61
CA GLU A 195 24.42 -24.38 -3.39
C GLU A 195 24.46 -23.47 -4.62
N TYR A 196 24.57 -24.07 -5.81
CA TYR A 196 24.53 -23.33 -7.07
C TYR A 196 23.17 -22.65 -7.32
N GLU A 197 22.06 -23.33 -6.99
CA GLU A 197 20.72 -22.78 -7.20
C GLU A 197 20.42 -21.66 -6.20
N ALA A 198 20.85 -21.82 -4.94
CA ALA A 198 20.81 -20.74 -3.95
C ALA A 198 21.64 -19.53 -4.40
N TYR A 199 22.86 -19.74 -4.89
CA TYR A 199 23.67 -18.66 -5.45
C TYR A 199 22.97 -17.97 -6.63
N ARG A 200 22.40 -18.74 -7.56
CA ARG A 200 21.64 -18.20 -8.71
C ARG A 200 20.46 -17.35 -8.25
N LYS A 201 19.66 -17.84 -7.29
CA LYS A 201 18.51 -17.12 -6.72
C LYS A 201 18.94 -15.84 -5.99
N ARG A 202 20.07 -15.88 -5.28
CA ARG A 202 20.71 -14.70 -4.68
C ARG A 202 21.04 -13.66 -5.75
N MET A 203 21.68 -14.08 -6.85
CA MET A 203 22.02 -13.17 -7.95
C MET A 203 20.77 -12.61 -8.65
N MET A 204 19.71 -13.42 -8.78
CA MET A 204 18.43 -13.00 -9.32
C MET A 204 17.79 -11.91 -8.44
N MET A 205 17.80 -12.09 -7.12
CA MET A 205 17.30 -11.11 -6.17
C MET A 205 18.09 -9.80 -6.21
N ALA A 206 19.43 -9.89 -6.28
CA ALA A 206 20.30 -8.71 -6.39
C ALA A 206 20.04 -7.89 -7.66
N TYR A 207 19.64 -8.53 -8.76
CA TYR A 207 19.28 -7.84 -10.00
C TYR A 207 18.11 -6.86 -9.83
N ARG A 208 17.23 -7.10 -8.87
CA ARG A 208 16.10 -6.21 -8.56
C ARG A 208 16.56 -4.85 -8.03
N PHE A 209 17.71 -4.81 -7.34
CA PHE A 209 18.30 -3.60 -6.76
C PHE A 209 19.28 -2.89 -7.68
N ARG A 210 19.74 -3.57 -8.74
CA ARG A 210 20.62 -2.96 -9.73
C ARG A 210 19.91 -1.77 -10.39
N PRO A 211 20.45 -0.54 -10.32
CA PRO A 211 19.81 0.64 -10.92
C PRO A 211 19.54 0.49 -12.41
N ASN A 212 18.52 1.19 -12.89
CA ASN A 212 18.13 1.18 -14.30
C ASN A 212 18.44 2.54 -14.96
N PRO A 213 19.56 2.67 -15.69
CA PRO A 213 19.92 3.93 -16.34
C PRO A 213 18.94 4.34 -17.43
N LEU A 214 18.21 3.39 -18.02
CA LEU A 214 17.19 3.68 -19.03
C LEU A 214 15.85 4.10 -18.43
N ASN A 215 15.69 3.96 -17.10
CA ASN A 215 14.47 4.30 -16.36
C ASN A 215 13.17 3.73 -16.97
N ASN A 216 13.27 2.66 -17.77
CA ASN A 216 12.13 1.96 -18.33
C ASN A 216 11.60 0.94 -17.31
N PRO A 217 10.30 0.62 -17.32
CA PRO A 217 9.77 -0.41 -16.44
C PRO A 217 10.45 -1.75 -16.75
N ARG A 218 11.04 -2.37 -15.73
CA ARG A 218 11.55 -3.74 -15.84
C ARG A 218 10.38 -4.68 -15.85
N ARG A 219 10.31 -5.55 -16.86
CA ARG A 219 9.44 -6.71 -16.77
C ARG A 219 9.97 -7.57 -15.63
N ALA A 220 9.11 -7.91 -14.69
CA ALA A 220 9.31 -9.10 -13.88
C ALA A 220 9.31 -10.25 -14.88
N TYR A 221 10.49 -10.79 -15.18
CA TYR A 221 10.52 -12.09 -15.79
C TYR A 221 10.05 -13.04 -14.71
N TYR A 222 8.95 -13.74 -15.00
CA TYR A 222 8.29 -14.77 -14.19
C TYR A 222 7.30 -14.24 -13.14
#